data_AF-A0A511R6P3-F1
#
_entry.id   AF-A0A511R6P3-F1
#
_cell.length_a   1.000
_cell.length_b   1.000
_cell.length_c   1.000
_cell.angle_alpha   90.00
_cell.angle_beta   90.00
_cell.angle_gamma   90.00
#
_symmetry.space_group_name_H-M   'P 1'
#
loop_
_entity.id
_entity.type
_entity.pdbx_description
1 polymer ?
#
loop_
_entity_poly.entity_id
_entity_poly.type
_entity_poly.pdbx_seq_one_letter_code
_entity_poly.pdbx_strand_id
1 'polypeptide(L)'
;MNTGYTNHLSSRGITLVELLVAMAVLGLVLSLSSRLIFQNQDITTRQVLAGRVNEDVRQATLRMSDVISQAGYIFPNNATITVQTGVTNTAVVTGDDALAVLVPPRTAYCPLTTNQYCGFLYRLEPRDPYTADLGNTPGNSGWVLVEYQARGLTWNANTNPTSVANNWTSAGFKSRGVVADSVTDDGTNLSLLSFAGIASEIDRVLAIPTNTISVNLDSANALIGSVRVEVAIAYANGLRATRQTDILARGIPRAVPPGN
;
A
#
# COMPACT_ATOMS: atom_id res chain seq x y z
N MET A 1 -51.64 -55.05 -47.27
CA MET A 1 -51.61 -55.67 -45.93
C MET A 1 -50.22 -55.47 -45.36
N ASN A 2 -50.10 -54.60 -44.35
CA ASN A 2 -48.83 -54.23 -43.72
C ASN A 2 -48.43 -55.29 -42.69
N THR A 3 -47.24 -55.87 -42.87
CA THR A 3 -46.52 -56.70 -41.91
C THR A 3 -46.00 -55.84 -40.76
N GLY A 4 -46.55 -56.06 -39.56
CA GLY A 4 -46.08 -55.45 -38.33
C GLY A 4 -44.75 -56.06 -37.87
N TYR A 5 -43.73 -55.22 -37.72
CA TYR A 5 -42.52 -55.53 -36.96
C TYR A 5 -42.76 -55.15 -35.49
N THR A 6 -43.01 -56.15 -34.65
CA THR A 6 -42.88 -56.01 -33.20
C THR A 6 -41.42 -56.26 -32.82
N ASN A 7 -40.68 -55.19 -32.53
CA ASN A 7 -39.36 -55.28 -31.91
C ASN A 7 -39.52 -55.84 -30.50
N HIS A 8 -39.11 -57.10 -30.29
CA HIS A 8 -38.94 -57.66 -28.96
C HIS A 8 -37.77 -56.96 -28.27
N LEU A 9 -38.08 -55.98 -27.43
CA LEU A 9 -37.17 -55.52 -26.38
C LEU A 9 -37.02 -56.67 -25.38
N SER A 10 -35.94 -57.45 -25.53
CA SER A 10 -35.51 -58.44 -24.56
C SER A 10 -35.14 -57.71 -23.26
N SER A 11 -36.05 -57.74 -22.29
CA SER A 11 -35.77 -57.36 -20.91
C SER A 11 -34.81 -58.40 -20.32
N ARG A 12 -33.51 -58.16 -20.44
CA ARG A 12 -32.49 -58.90 -19.68
C ARG A 12 -32.49 -58.35 -18.26
N GLY A 13 -32.91 -59.17 -17.30
CA GLY A 13 -32.85 -58.82 -15.89
C GLY A 13 -31.40 -58.60 -15.46
N ILE A 14 -31.14 -57.49 -14.77
CA ILE A 14 -29.82 -57.15 -14.23
C ILE A 14 -29.42 -58.22 -13.21
N THR A 15 -28.28 -58.85 -13.41
CA THR A 15 -27.75 -59.82 -12.45
C THR A 15 -27.20 -59.10 -11.22
N LEU A 16 -27.26 -59.73 -10.04
CA LEU A 16 -26.76 -59.14 -8.79
C LEU A 16 -25.27 -58.76 -8.89
N VAL A 17 -24.51 -59.52 -9.68
CA VAL A 17 -23.09 -59.23 -9.97
C VAL A 17 -22.92 -57.97 -10.81
N GLU A 18 -23.74 -57.76 -11.85
CA GLU A 18 -23.72 -56.51 -12.64
C GLU A 18 -24.03 -55.28 -11.78
N LEU A 19 -24.98 -55.39 -10.85
CA LEU A 19 -25.31 -54.30 -9.92
C LEU A 19 -24.12 -53.97 -8.99
N LEU A 20 -23.43 -55.01 -8.50
CA LEU A 20 -22.28 -54.86 -7.59
C LEU A 20 -21.07 -54.24 -8.31
N VAL A 21 -20.82 -54.66 -9.55
CA VAL A 21 -19.79 -54.06 -10.41
C VAL A 21 -20.13 -52.61 -10.75
N ALA A 22 -21.39 -52.31 -11.09
CA ALA A 22 -21.82 -50.94 -11.35
C ALA A 22 -21.63 -50.03 -10.13
N MET A 23 -21.96 -50.49 -8.92
CA MET A 23 -21.73 -49.74 -7.68
C MET A 23 -20.24 -49.52 -7.40
N ALA A 24 -19.39 -50.53 -7.63
CA ALA A 24 -17.95 -50.41 -7.44
C ALA A 24 -17.32 -49.38 -8.41
N VAL A 25 -17.70 -49.42 -9.69
CA VAL A 25 -17.25 -48.45 -10.70
C VAL A 25 -17.74 -47.05 -10.37
N LEU A 26 -19.00 -46.91 -9.97
CA LEU A 26 -19.60 -45.62 -9.64
C LEU A 26 -18.96 -45.01 -8.39
N GLY A 27 -18.64 -45.81 -7.38
CA GLY A 27 -17.88 -45.37 -6.20
C GLY A 27 -16.46 -44.91 -6.53
N LEU A 28 -15.78 -45.60 -7.45
CA LEU A 28 -14.44 -45.23 -7.90
C LEU A 28 -14.46 -43.90 -8.70
N VAL A 29 -15.43 -43.74 -9.60
CA VAL A 29 -15.64 -42.51 -10.37
C VAL A 29 -15.99 -41.33 -9.44
N LEU A 30 -16.84 -41.54 -8.44
CA LEU A 30 -17.16 -40.53 -7.42
C LEU A 30 -15.93 -40.14 -6.61
N SER A 31 -15.13 -41.10 -6.16
CA SER A 31 -13.88 -40.83 -5.45
C SER A 31 -12.91 -39.96 -6.27
N LEU A 32 -12.71 -40.30 -7.55
CA LEU A 32 -11.84 -39.52 -8.44
C LEU A 32 -12.42 -38.12 -8.72
N SER A 33 -13.73 -38.03 -8.98
CA SER A 33 -14.41 -36.76 -9.24
C SER A 33 -14.40 -35.84 -8.04
N SER A 34 -14.64 -36.37 -6.83
CA SER A 34 -14.55 -35.60 -5.59
C SER A 34 -13.14 -35.05 -5.37
N ARG A 35 -12.09 -35.87 -5.57
CA ARG A 35 -10.70 -35.39 -5.47
C ARG A 35 -10.41 -34.25 -6.45
N LEU A 36 -10.88 -34.36 -7.69
CA LEU A 36 -10.72 -33.30 -8.70
C LEU A 36 -11.49 -32.03 -8.34
N ILE A 37 -12.71 -32.15 -7.80
CA ILE A 37 -13.52 -30.99 -7.37
C ILE A 37 -12.85 -30.26 -6.21
N PHE A 38 -12.39 -30.98 -5.17
CA PHE A 38 -11.70 -30.36 -4.03
C PHE A 38 -10.39 -29.69 -4.44
N GLN A 39 -9.60 -30.33 -5.32
CA GLN A 39 -8.37 -29.73 -5.86
C GLN A 39 -8.65 -28.46 -6.67
N ASN A 40 -9.70 -28.45 -7.49
CA ASN A 40 -10.07 -27.27 -8.29
C ASN A 40 -10.60 -26.12 -7.41
N GLN A 41 -11.30 -26.42 -6.32
CA GLN A 41 -11.76 -25.41 -5.37
C GLN A 41 -10.58 -24.76 -4.63
N ASP A 42 -9.59 -25.53 -4.22
CA ASP A 42 -8.37 -25.00 -3.57
C ASP A 42 -7.54 -24.13 -4.53
N ILE A 43 -7.44 -24.50 -5.81
CA ILE A 43 -6.73 -23.71 -6.81
C ILE A 43 -7.47 -22.39 -7.07
N THR A 44 -8.80 -22.44 -7.23
CA THR A 44 -9.61 -21.25 -7.52
C THR A 44 -9.55 -20.27 -6.35
N THR A 45 -9.66 -20.75 -5.11
CA THR A 45 -9.58 -19.90 -3.90
C THR A 45 -8.19 -19.25 -3.77
N ARG A 46 -7.10 -19.99 -4.03
CA ARG A 46 -5.75 -19.42 -4.04
C ARG A 46 -5.54 -18.38 -5.14
N GLN A 47 -6.08 -18.60 -6.33
CA GLN A 47 -6.01 -17.62 -7.42
C GLN A 47 -6.77 -16.34 -7.09
N VAL A 48 -7.98 -16.46 -6.51
CA VAL A 48 -8.76 -15.30 -6.07
C VAL A 48 -8.00 -14.51 -4.98
N LEU A 49 -7.40 -15.19 -4.00
CA LEU A 49 -6.62 -14.54 -2.95
C LEU A 49 -5.35 -13.89 -3.50
N ALA A 50 -4.62 -14.55 -4.41
CA ALA A 50 -3.45 -13.96 -5.06
C ALA A 50 -3.82 -12.71 -5.87
N GLY A 51 -4.99 -12.72 -6.53
CA GLY A 51 -5.53 -11.54 -7.21
C GLY A 51 -5.82 -10.39 -6.23
N ARG A 52 -6.39 -10.69 -5.06
CA ARG A 52 -6.66 -9.68 -4.02
C ARG A 52 -5.39 -9.05 -3.46
N VAL A 53 -4.39 -9.85 -3.08
CA VAL A 53 -3.11 -9.32 -2.56
C VAL A 53 -2.46 -8.38 -3.57
N ASN A 54 -2.42 -8.76 -4.86
CA ASN A 54 -1.86 -7.89 -5.91
C ASN A 54 -2.66 -6.59 -6.09
N GLU A 55 -3.98 -6.66 -5.98
CA GLU A 55 -4.85 -5.49 -6.08
C GLU A 55 -4.68 -4.55 -4.87
N ASP A 56 -4.60 -5.09 -3.66
CA ASP A 56 -4.39 -4.31 -2.42
C ASP A 56 -3.06 -3.54 -2.48
N VAL A 57 -1.97 -4.22 -2.85
CA VAL A 57 -0.66 -3.58 -3.03
C VAL A 57 -0.73 -2.51 -4.13
N ARG A 58 -1.42 -2.79 -5.23
CA ARG A 58 -1.61 -1.82 -6.32
C ARG A 58 -2.37 -0.58 -5.84
N GLN A 59 -3.45 -0.73 -5.07
CA GLN A 59 -4.22 0.40 -4.58
C GLN A 59 -3.42 1.24 -3.58
N ALA A 60 -2.67 0.59 -2.67
CA ALA A 60 -1.82 1.26 -1.71
C ALA A 60 -0.73 2.09 -2.40
N THR A 61 0.00 1.49 -3.33
CA THR A 61 1.04 2.18 -4.10
C THR A 61 0.50 3.31 -4.98
N LEU A 62 -0.67 3.13 -5.60
CA LEU A 62 -1.32 4.19 -6.36
C LEU A 62 -1.72 5.37 -5.48
N ARG A 63 -2.26 5.12 -4.29
CA ARG A 63 -2.62 6.17 -3.34
C ARG A 63 -1.38 6.99 -2.95
N MET A 64 -0.31 6.32 -2.56
CA MET A 64 0.94 6.98 -2.21
C MET A 64 1.51 7.76 -3.40
N SER A 65 1.53 7.17 -4.59
CA SER A 65 2.01 7.81 -5.82
C SER A 65 1.26 9.09 -6.13
N ASP A 66 -0.07 9.11 -5.99
CA ASP A 66 -0.86 10.29 -6.33
C ASP A 66 -0.54 11.46 -5.36
N VAL A 67 -0.41 11.19 -4.06
CA VAL A 67 -0.05 12.21 -3.07
C VAL A 67 1.41 12.67 -3.23
N ILE A 68 2.35 11.75 -3.36
CA ILE A 68 3.79 12.05 -3.46
C ILE A 68 4.10 12.78 -4.77
N SER A 69 3.41 12.47 -5.87
CA SER A 69 3.60 13.20 -7.14
C SER A 69 3.24 14.68 -7.05
N GLN A 70 2.34 15.02 -6.11
CA GLN A 70 1.93 16.40 -5.82
C GLN A 70 2.74 17.01 -4.68
N ALA A 71 3.63 16.25 -4.04
CA ALA A 71 4.48 16.77 -2.98
C ALA A 71 5.40 17.87 -3.53
N GLY A 72 5.47 18.97 -2.79
CA GLY A 72 6.42 20.04 -3.00
C GLY A 72 7.74 19.83 -2.25
N TYR A 73 7.69 19.05 -1.18
CA TYR A 73 8.85 18.68 -0.38
C TYR A 73 8.70 17.27 0.14
N ILE A 74 9.77 16.49 0.06
CA ILE A 74 9.87 15.16 0.64
C ILE A 74 10.91 15.26 1.76
N PHE A 75 10.58 14.75 2.94
CA PHE A 75 11.54 14.73 4.03
C PHE A 75 12.62 13.69 3.76
N PRO A 76 13.90 14.02 3.99
CA PRO A 76 15.00 13.08 3.85
C PRO A 76 14.92 12.00 4.92
N ASN A 77 15.76 10.98 4.78
CA ASN A 77 15.89 9.93 5.79
C ASN A 77 16.45 10.52 7.09
N ASN A 78 16.05 9.93 8.23
CA ASN A 78 16.40 10.37 9.57
C ASN A 78 15.81 11.73 10.01
N ALA A 79 14.83 12.28 9.28
CA ALA A 79 14.10 13.45 9.73
C ALA A 79 13.10 13.05 10.83
N THR A 80 13.13 13.75 11.96
CA THR A 80 12.16 13.52 13.04
C THR A 80 10.91 14.36 12.82
N ILE A 81 9.77 13.70 12.72
CA ILE A 81 8.43 14.29 12.64
C ILE A 81 7.71 14.02 13.95
N THR A 82 7.24 15.07 14.61
CA THR A 82 6.43 14.87 15.83
C THR A 82 4.97 14.76 15.43
N VAL A 83 4.35 13.63 15.74
CA VAL A 83 2.95 13.35 15.45
C VAL A 83 2.15 13.26 16.73
N GLN A 84 0.90 13.71 16.69
CA GLN A 84 -0.02 13.48 17.81
C GLN A 84 -0.83 12.21 17.54
N THR A 85 -0.60 11.17 18.36
CA THR A 85 -1.34 9.91 18.32
C THR A 85 -2.26 9.87 19.54
N GLY A 86 -3.53 10.25 19.35
CA GLY A 86 -4.46 10.44 20.46
C GLY A 86 -4.09 11.64 21.33
N VAL A 87 -3.75 11.40 22.59
CA VAL A 87 -3.37 12.44 23.56
C VAL A 87 -1.85 12.63 23.69
N THR A 88 -1.06 11.72 23.11
CA THR A 88 0.40 11.70 23.22
C THR A 88 1.07 12.20 21.94
N ASN A 89 2.17 12.92 22.11
CA ASN A 89 3.06 13.27 21.00
C ASN A 89 4.11 12.16 20.85
N THR A 90 4.17 11.55 19.68
CA THR A 90 5.12 10.50 19.31
C THR A 90 6.11 11.08 18.31
N ALA A 91 7.41 10.89 18.54
CA ALA A 91 8.42 11.20 17.53
C ALA A 91 8.51 10.04 16.53
N VAL A 92 8.33 10.33 15.25
CA VAL A 92 8.49 9.38 14.14
C VAL A 92 9.70 9.80 13.34
N VAL A 93 10.60 8.88 13.07
CA VAL A 93 11.79 9.12 12.25
C VAL A 93 11.52 8.60 10.85
N THR A 94 11.69 9.45 9.84
CA THR A 94 11.58 9.04 8.43
C THR A 94 12.72 8.08 8.07
N GLY A 95 12.43 7.14 7.19
CA GLY A 95 13.29 5.98 6.92
C GLY A 95 12.44 4.80 6.49
N ASP A 96 12.97 3.59 6.62
CA ASP A 96 12.38 2.38 6.04
C ASP A 96 10.88 2.24 6.37
N ASP A 97 10.49 2.60 7.60
CA ASP A 97 9.13 2.45 8.12
C ASP A 97 8.24 3.69 7.97
N ALA A 98 8.79 4.84 7.54
CA ALA A 98 8.07 6.10 7.52
C ALA A 98 8.51 7.07 6.43
N LEU A 99 7.53 7.60 5.69
CA LEU A 99 7.73 8.62 4.66
C LEU A 99 6.85 9.83 4.94
N ALA A 100 7.47 11.00 5.06
CA ALA A 100 6.77 12.27 5.22
C ALA A 100 6.93 13.16 3.99
N VAL A 101 5.85 13.85 3.63
CA VAL A 101 5.83 14.80 2.52
C VAL A 101 5.01 16.05 2.86
N LEU A 102 5.37 17.19 2.27
CA LEU A 102 4.57 18.41 2.27
C LEU A 102 3.98 18.62 0.88
N VAL A 103 2.67 18.80 0.85
CA VAL A 103 1.91 19.10 -0.35
C VAL A 103 1.56 20.59 -0.34
N PRO A 104 1.84 21.33 -1.42
CA PRO A 104 1.51 22.75 -1.52
C PRO A 104 0.00 22.99 -1.55
N PRO A 105 -0.47 24.18 -1.13
CA PRO A 105 -1.88 24.56 -1.22
C PRO A 105 -2.38 24.56 -2.66
N ARG A 106 -3.71 24.59 -2.82
CA ARG A 106 -4.42 24.59 -4.11
C ARG A 106 -4.12 23.36 -4.98
N THR A 107 -3.82 22.24 -4.34
CA THR A 107 -3.69 20.92 -4.97
C THR A 107 -4.89 20.04 -4.62
N ALA A 108 -5.05 18.90 -5.30
CA ALA A 108 -6.15 17.98 -5.03
C ALA A 108 -6.10 17.44 -3.58
N TYR A 109 -4.89 17.25 -3.04
CA TYR A 109 -4.67 16.74 -1.69
C TYR A 109 -4.50 17.81 -0.62
N CYS A 110 -4.32 19.07 -1.02
CA CYS A 110 -4.33 20.22 -0.14
C CYS A 110 -5.21 21.35 -0.70
N PRO A 111 -6.56 21.21 -0.61
CA PRO A 111 -7.49 22.20 -1.12
C PRO A 111 -7.63 23.41 -0.18
N LEU A 112 -6.51 23.88 0.38
CA LEU A 112 -6.47 25.11 1.17
C LEU A 112 -6.34 26.30 0.24
N THR A 113 -7.12 27.35 0.53
CA THR A 113 -7.07 28.63 -0.20
C THR A 113 -5.97 29.55 0.31
N THR A 114 -5.51 29.32 1.55
CA THR A 114 -4.37 29.99 2.20
C THR A 114 -3.04 29.41 1.71
N ASN A 115 -1.95 30.16 1.89
CA ASN A 115 -0.59 29.73 1.50
C ASN A 115 0.02 28.68 2.43
N GLN A 116 -0.81 27.80 3.00
CA GLN A 116 -0.40 26.81 3.99
C GLN A 116 -0.31 25.43 3.33
N TYR A 117 0.68 24.66 3.76
CA TYR A 117 0.93 23.32 3.27
C TYR A 117 0.05 22.29 4.01
N CYS A 118 -0.11 21.13 3.37
CA CYS A 118 -0.66 19.94 4.02
C CYS A 118 0.45 18.90 4.16
N GLY A 119 0.58 18.35 5.36
CA GLY A 119 1.56 17.30 5.65
C GLY A 119 0.90 15.94 5.50
N PHE A 120 1.59 15.02 4.85
CA PHE A 120 1.21 13.61 4.81
C PHE A 120 2.34 12.77 5.36
N LEU A 121 2.02 11.85 6.28
CA LEU A 121 2.95 10.86 6.80
C LEU A 121 2.37 9.47 6.53
N TYR A 122 3.14 8.66 5.84
CA TYR A 122 2.92 7.23 5.70
C TYR A 122 3.80 6.52 6.71
N ARG A 123 3.23 5.63 7.51
CA ARG A 123 3.96 4.90 8.54
C ARG A 123 3.48 3.45 8.67
N LEU A 124 4.42 2.54 8.89
CA LEU A 124 4.13 1.18 9.34
C LEU A 124 3.80 1.19 10.83
N GLU A 125 2.62 0.68 11.18
CA GLU A 125 2.18 0.54 12.57
C GLU A 125 1.66 -0.87 12.84
N PRO A 126 1.71 -1.33 14.11
CA PRO A 126 1.09 -2.57 14.51
C PRO A 126 -0.40 -2.56 14.16
N ARG A 127 -0.93 -3.71 13.75
CA ARG A 127 -2.33 -3.87 13.35
C ARG A 127 -3.30 -3.81 14.53
N ASP A 128 -2.86 -4.19 15.73
CA ASP A 128 -3.72 -4.36 16.92
C ASP A 128 -4.72 -3.22 17.17
N PRO A 129 -4.33 -1.92 17.10
CA PRO A 129 -5.24 -0.80 17.32
C PRO A 129 -6.34 -0.65 16.26
N TYR A 130 -6.16 -1.25 15.09
CA TYR A 130 -7.06 -1.13 13.93
C TYR A 130 -7.95 -2.36 13.73
N THR A 131 -7.80 -3.37 14.57
CA THR A 131 -8.54 -4.64 14.48
C THR A 131 -10.06 -4.47 14.53
N ALA A 132 -10.56 -3.49 15.29
CA ALA A 132 -11.99 -3.19 15.40
C ALA A 132 -12.57 -2.66 14.08
N ASP A 133 -11.80 -1.86 13.34
CA ASP A 133 -12.24 -1.24 12.07
C ASP A 133 -12.00 -2.15 10.87
N LEU A 134 -10.90 -2.91 10.87
CA LEU A 134 -10.51 -3.80 9.77
C LEU A 134 -11.16 -5.20 9.87
N GLY A 135 -11.64 -5.57 11.05
CA GLY A 135 -12.14 -6.90 11.35
C GLY A 135 -11.05 -7.97 11.33
N ASN A 136 -11.46 -9.24 11.28
CA ASN A 136 -10.56 -10.38 11.14
C ASN A 136 -10.34 -10.70 9.67
N THR A 137 -9.27 -10.16 9.08
CA THR A 137 -8.83 -10.53 7.74
C THR A 137 -7.90 -11.74 7.80
N PRO A 138 -7.93 -12.65 6.80
CA PRO A 138 -7.02 -13.79 6.73
C PRO A 138 -5.54 -13.39 6.50
N GLY A 139 -5.24 -12.10 6.49
CA GLY A 139 -3.97 -11.53 6.08
C GLY A 139 -3.04 -11.09 7.20
N ASN A 140 -3.36 -11.30 8.48
CA ASN A 140 -2.65 -10.66 9.59
C ASN A 140 -1.12 -10.92 9.63
N SER A 141 -0.34 -10.04 8.98
CA SER A 141 1.12 -9.95 9.09
C SER A 141 1.55 -9.23 10.38
N GLY A 142 0.59 -8.72 11.16
CA GLY A 142 0.83 -7.90 12.34
C GLY A 142 1.00 -6.41 12.05
N TRP A 143 1.11 -5.99 10.79
CA TRP A 143 1.38 -4.59 10.43
C TRP A 143 0.40 -4.02 9.41
N VAL A 144 0.20 -2.70 9.51
CA VAL A 144 -0.63 -1.91 8.61
C VAL A 144 0.15 -0.67 8.15
N LEU A 145 -0.14 -0.22 6.94
CA LEU A 145 0.34 1.07 6.45
C LEU A 145 -0.73 2.12 6.73
N VAL A 146 -0.39 3.14 7.51
CA VAL A 146 -1.31 4.20 7.94
C VAL A 146 -0.94 5.52 7.27
N GLU A 147 -1.95 6.24 6.79
CA GLU A 147 -1.81 7.62 6.30
C GLU A 147 -2.30 8.59 7.38
N TYR A 148 -1.43 9.50 7.78
CA TYR A 148 -1.78 10.63 8.62
C TYR A 148 -1.75 11.92 7.82
N GLN A 149 -2.62 12.87 8.20
CA GLN A 149 -2.72 14.17 7.56
C GLN A 149 -2.66 15.30 8.59
N ALA A 150 -1.84 16.32 8.30
CA ALA A 150 -1.92 17.66 8.91
C ALA A 150 -2.32 18.70 7.86
N ARG A 151 -3.06 19.73 8.27
CA ARG A 151 -3.46 20.84 7.39
C ARG A 151 -3.13 22.17 8.04
N GLY A 152 -2.82 23.19 7.24
CA GLY A 152 -2.52 24.52 7.77
C GLY A 152 -1.07 24.66 8.23
N LEU A 153 -0.15 23.84 7.69
CA LEU A 153 1.26 23.92 8.03
C LEU A 153 1.89 25.16 7.42
N THR A 154 2.43 26.02 8.26
CA THR A 154 3.17 27.20 7.81
C THR A 154 4.65 26.85 7.68
N TRP A 155 5.19 27.08 6.49
CA TRP A 155 6.62 27.01 6.23
C TRP A 155 7.12 28.38 5.80
N ASN A 156 8.00 28.96 6.62
CA ASN A 156 8.60 30.26 6.34
C ASN A 156 9.68 30.13 5.26
N ALA A 157 9.78 31.14 4.40
CA ALA A 157 10.82 31.17 3.38
C ALA A 157 12.22 31.08 4.00
N ASN A 158 13.09 30.32 3.36
CA ASN A 158 14.49 30.11 3.78
C ASN A 158 14.69 29.50 5.17
N THR A 159 13.65 28.89 5.78
CA THR A 159 13.80 28.14 7.03
C THR A 159 13.90 26.66 6.77
N ASN A 160 14.59 25.94 7.65
CA ASN A 160 14.72 24.49 7.57
C ASN A 160 13.33 23.81 7.58
N PRO A 161 12.97 22.99 6.59
CA PRO A 161 11.70 22.26 6.51
C PRO A 161 11.43 21.36 7.72
N THR A 162 12.46 20.83 8.39
CA THR A 162 12.27 20.04 9.63
C THR A 162 11.73 20.87 10.79
N SER A 163 11.86 22.20 10.76
CA SER A 163 11.15 23.06 11.73
C SER A 163 9.63 22.99 11.56
N VAL A 164 9.14 22.77 10.33
CA VAL A 164 7.71 22.56 10.05
C VAL A 164 7.25 21.26 10.67
N ALA A 165 8.07 20.21 10.65
CA ALA A 165 7.75 18.90 11.21
C ALA A 165 7.40 18.91 12.71
N ASN A 166 7.92 19.88 13.45
CA ASN A 166 7.59 20.10 14.87
C ASN A 166 6.22 20.76 15.06
N ASN A 167 5.69 21.45 14.04
CA ASN A 167 4.40 22.12 14.08
C ASN A 167 3.23 21.21 13.68
N TRP A 168 3.48 19.96 13.24
CA TRP A 168 2.42 19.07 12.76
C TRP A 168 1.40 18.76 13.84
N THR A 169 1.82 18.64 15.10
CA THR A 169 0.96 18.47 16.28
C THR A 169 -0.01 19.64 16.45
N SER A 170 0.46 20.88 16.34
CA SER A 170 -0.36 22.09 16.48
C SER A 170 -1.40 22.27 15.37
N ALA A 171 -1.18 21.64 14.22
CA ALA A 171 -2.02 21.73 13.03
C ALA A 171 -3.21 20.73 13.02
N GLY A 172 -3.43 20.01 14.14
CA GLY A 172 -4.52 19.04 14.25
C GLY A 172 -4.28 17.79 13.42
N PHE A 173 -3.09 17.21 13.53
CA PHE A 173 -2.71 15.96 12.89
C PHE A 173 -3.71 14.86 13.26
N LYS A 174 -4.32 14.24 12.24
CA LYS A 174 -5.27 13.14 12.43
C LYS A 174 -4.89 11.98 11.52
N SER A 175 -5.03 10.76 12.05
CA SER A 175 -5.05 9.58 11.19
C SER A 175 -6.19 9.73 10.20
N ARG A 176 -5.88 9.62 8.91
CA ARG A 176 -6.89 9.62 7.85
C ARG A 176 -7.44 8.22 7.65
N GLY A 177 -6.63 7.19 7.90
CA GLY A 177 -7.03 5.78 7.86
C GLY A 177 -5.89 4.85 7.46
N VAL A 178 -6.23 3.56 7.39
CA VAL A 178 -5.35 2.49 6.92
C VAL A 178 -5.33 2.49 5.39
N VAL A 179 -4.14 2.61 4.81
CA VAL A 179 -3.90 2.56 3.35
C VAL A 179 -3.81 1.12 2.87
N ALA A 180 -3.18 0.26 3.66
CA ALA A 180 -3.07 -1.17 3.39
C ALA A 180 -3.08 -1.96 4.70
N ASP A 181 -3.83 -3.06 4.70
CA ASP A 181 -3.74 -4.09 5.75
C ASP A 181 -2.67 -5.12 5.36
N SER A 182 -2.17 -5.88 6.32
CA SER A 182 -1.35 -7.08 6.08
C SER A 182 0.01 -6.78 5.43
N VAL A 183 0.57 -5.61 5.74
CA VAL A 183 1.84 -5.12 5.20
C VAL A 183 3.00 -5.84 5.90
N THR A 184 4.14 -6.06 5.23
CA THR A 184 5.32 -6.64 5.88
C THR A 184 6.45 -5.64 6.02
N ASP A 185 7.09 -5.63 7.19
CA ASP A 185 8.28 -4.82 7.50
C ASP A 185 9.51 -5.30 6.71
N ASP A 186 9.65 -6.61 6.51
CA ASP A 186 10.75 -7.24 5.77
C ASP A 186 10.78 -6.94 4.26
N GLY A 187 9.74 -6.31 3.73
CA GLY A 187 9.60 -6.06 2.29
C GLY A 187 9.01 -4.71 1.92
N THR A 188 8.60 -3.90 2.89
CA THR A 188 8.12 -2.54 2.65
C THR A 188 9.26 -1.58 2.94
N ASN A 189 9.57 -0.72 1.99
CA ASN A 189 10.56 0.33 2.17
C ASN A 189 10.00 1.65 1.64
N LEU A 190 9.81 2.60 2.55
CA LEU A 190 9.24 3.91 2.25
C LEU A 190 10.30 4.99 1.98
N SER A 191 11.60 4.66 2.08
CA SER A 191 12.71 5.62 2.17
C SER A 191 13.76 5.56 1.07
N LEU A 192 13.50 4.78 0.03
CA LEU A 192 14.43 4.65 -1.08
C LEU A 192 14.44 5.95 -1.90
N LEU A 193 15.39 6.83 -1.62
CA LEU A 193 15.59 8.07 -2.38
C LEU A 193 16.25 7.75 -3.73
N SER A 194 15.47 7.24 -4.68
CA SER A 194 15.94 6.85 -6.01
C SER A 194 14.87 7.02 -7.09
N PHE A 195 15.30 7.03 -8.35
CA PHE A 195 14.43 6.97 -9.52
C PHE A 195 15.08 6.07 -10.57
N ALA A 196 14.36 5.07 -11.07
CA ALA A 196 14.85 4.14 -12.08
C ALA A 196 16.19 3.47 -11.71
N GLY A 197 16.44 3.24 -10.42
CA GLY A 197 17.66 2.62 -9.90
C GLY A 197 18.85 3.58 -9.73
N ILE A 198 18.65 4.86 -10.01
CA ILE A 198 19.64 5.92 -9.81
C ILE A 198 19.29 6.66 -8.51
N ALA A 199 20.29 7.00 -7.69
CA ALA A 199 20.07 7.81 -6.49
C ALA A 199 19.35 9.12 -6.85
N SER A 200 18.40 9.54 -6.02
CA SER A 200 17.65 10.77 -6.27
C SER A 200 18.62 11.94 -6.37
N GLU A 201 18.44 12.79 -7.37
CA GLU A 201 19.21 14.01 -7.47
C GLU A 201 18.71 15.00 -6.41
N ILE A 202 19.65 15.54 -5.66
CA ILE A 202 19.40 16.73 -4.85
C ILE A 202 19.38 17.90 -5.81
N ASP A 203 18.27 18.63 -5.86
CA ASP A 203 18.28 19.90 -6.56
C ASP A 203 19.12 20.91 -5.77
N ARG A 204 20.41 21.03 -6.12
CA ARG A 204 21.37 21.93 -5.45
C ARG A 204 21.13 23.39 -5.78
N VAL A 205 20.45 23.69 -6.90
CA VAL A 205 20.07 25.05 -7.29
C VAL A 205 18.92 25.53 -6.42
N LEU A 206 18.00 24.63 -6.07
CA LEU A 206 16.85 24.92 -5.22
C LEU A 206 17.11 24.67 -3.73
N ALA A 207 18.08 23.82 -3.37
CA ALA A 207 18.43 23.46 -1.98
C ALA A 207 18.55 24.70 -1.08
N ILE A 208 18.15 24.59 0.18
CA ILE A 208 18.12 25.76 1.09
C ILE A 208 19.55 26.13 1.48
N PRO A 209 20.11 27.24 0.96
CA PRO A 209 21.47 27.61 1.29
C PRO A 209 21.48 27.98 2.78
N THR A 210 22.30 27.25 3.52
CA THR A 210 22.74 27.69 4.84
C THR A 210 24.23 28.02 4.69
N ASN A 211 24.69 29.07 5.37
CA ASN A 211 26.03 29.62 5.19
C ASN A 211 27.17 28.65 5.63
N THR A 212 26.83 27.42 6.02
CA THR A 212 27.69 26.52 6.80
C THR A 212 27.56 25.03 6.50
N ILE A 213 26.63 24.56 5.63
CA ILE A 213 26.35 23.12 5.51
C ILE A 213 26.38 22.64 4.05
N SER A 214 27.19 21.62 3.79
CA SER A 214 27.13 20.83 2.56
C SER A 214 25.79 20.08 2.47
N VAL A 215 25.03 20.30 1.41
CA VAL A 215 23.74 19.62 1.20
C VAL A 215 23.99 18.21 0.65
N ASN A 216 23.58 17.18 1.40
CA ASN A 216 23.54 15.77 1.00
C ASN A 216 22.10 15.23 1.13
N LEU A 217 21.83 13.99 0.69
CA LEU A 217 20.47 13.43 0.64
C LEU A 217 19.82 13.27 2.03
N ASP A 218 20.64 13.13 3.07
CA ASP A 218 20.18 13.05 4.46
C ASP A 218 20.04 14.43 5.12
N SER A 219 20.39 15.49 4.40
CA SER A 219 20.30 16.85 4.93
C SER A 219 18.86 17.30 4.96
N ALA A 220 18.44 17.86 6.09
CA ALA A 220 17.16 18.52 6.26
C ALA A 220 16.89 19.65 5.23
N ASN A 221 17.93 20.17 4.57
CA ASN A 221 17.82 21.21 3.54
C ASN A 221 17.81 20.66 2.11
N ALA A 222 17.89 19.35 1.92
CA ALA A 222 17.86 18.71 0.62
C ALA A 222 16.46 18.80 0.00
N LEU A 223 16.42 19.15 -1.28
CA LEU A 223 15.23 19.00 -2.10
C LEU A 223 15.38 17.72 -2.91
N ILE A 224 14.60 16.72 -2.51
CA ILE A 224 14.59 15.40 -3.13
C ILE A 224 13.64 15.42 -4.31
N GLY A 225 14.15 15.15 -5.52
CA GLY A 225 13.34 15.14 -6.74
C GLY A 225 12.49 13.89 -6.91
N SER A 226 12.86 12.78 -6.25
CA SER A 226 12.22 11.50 -6.47
C SER A 226 12.31 10.55 -5.27
N VAL A 227 11.29 9.71 -5.11
CA VAL A 227 11.29 8.62 -4.14
C VAL A 227 10.80 7.35 -4.81
N ARG A 228 11.44 6.24 -4.46
CA ARG A 228 10.97 4.89 -4.66
C ARG A 228 10.24 4.45 -3.42
N VAL A 229 9.01 3.98 -3.62
CA VAL A 229 8.21 3.36 -2.57
C VAL A 229 8.07 1.89 -2.92
N GLU A 230 8.38 1.03 -1.97
CA GLU A 230 8.13 -0.40 -2.03
C GLU A 230 7.11 -0.77 -0.97
N VAL A 231 6.02 -1.43 -1.38
CA VAL A 231 5.00 -1.95 -0.47
C VAL A 231 4.90 -3.46 -0.67
N ALA A 232 5.07 -4.21 0.42
CA ALA A 232 4.87 -5.65 0.44
C ALA A 232 3.67 -5.99 1.34
N ILE A 233 2.77 -6.83 0.82
CA ILE A 233 1.65 -7.40 1.58
C ILE A 233 1.84 -8.91 1.60
N ALA A 234 1.74 -9.50 2.78
CA ALA A 234 1.77 -10.95 2.95
C ALA A 234 0.58 -11.41 3.79
N TYR A 235 -0.15 -12.38 3.27
CA TYR A 235 -1.24 -13.03 3.99
C TYR A 235 -0.74 -14.24 4.76
N ALA A 236 -1.47 -14.62 5.82
CA ALA A 236 -1.09 -15.72 6.72
C ALA A 236 -0.98 -17.09 6.03
N ASN A 237 -1.58 -17.25 4.85
CA ASN A 237 -1.48 -18.46 4.02
C ASN A 237 -0.20 -18.52 3.16
N GLY A 238 0.74 -17.58 3.33
CA GLY A 238 2.01 -17.53 2.63
C GLY A 238 1.97 -16.85 1.26
N LEU A 239 0.81 -16.30 0.85
CA LEU A 239 0.74 -15.45 -0.34
C LEU A 239 1.36 -14.09 -0.06
N ARG A 240 2.34 -13.71 -0.87
CA ARG A 240 3.01 -12.41 -0.79
C ARG A 240 2.99 -11.74 -2.15
N ALA A 241 2.70 -10.44 -2.16
CA ALA A 241 2.96 -9.60 -3.32
C ALA A 241 3.74 -8.38 -2.87
N THR A 242 4.65 -7.95 -3.72
CA THR A 242 5.44 -6.74 -3.52
C THR A 242 5.35 -5.90 -4.77
N ARG A 243 5.24 -4.59 -4.60
CA ARG A 243 5.25 -3.65 -5.71
C ARG A 243 6.13 -2.47 -5.38
N GLN A 244 6.96 -2.14 -6.33
CA GLN A 244 7.83 -0.98 -6.31
C GLN A 244 7.27 0.06 -7.28
N THR A 245 7.32 1.33 -6.89
CA THR A 245 6.99 2.45 -7.77
C THR A 245 7.97 3.58 -7.55
N ASP A 246 8.51 4.10 -8.66
CA ASP A 246 9.34 5.30 -8.67
C ASP A 246 8.45 6.52 -8.92
N ILE A 247 8.51 7.51 -8.04
CA ILE A 247 7.64 8.67 -8.06
C ILE A 247 8.49 9.94 -8.12
N LEU A 248 8.17 10.81 -9.06
CA LEU A 248 8.74 12.14 -9.17
C LEU A 248 7.87 13.12 -8.38
N ALA A 249 8.49 13.89 -7.48
CA ALA A 249 7.80 14.99 -6.81
C ALA A 249 7.90 16.27 -7.64
N ARG A 250 6.90 17.13 -7.53
CA ARG A 250 6.99 18.48 -8.09
C ARG A 250 7.93 19.32 -7.24
N GLY A 251 9.15 19.56 -7.70
CA GLY A 251 10.04 20.53 -7.05
C GLY A 251 9.35 21.90 -6.94
N ILE A 252 9.34 22.50 -5.74
CA ILE A 252 8.81 23.86 -5.53
C ILE A 252 9.75 24.88 -6.22
N PRO A 253 9.28 25.65 -7.22
CA PRO A 253 10.06 26.76 -7.75
C PRO A 253 10.16 27.89 -6.70
N ARG A 254 11.37 28.39 -6.42
CA ARG A 254 11.65 29.46 -5.44
C ARG A 254 10.99 30.82 -5.71
N ALA A 255 10.32 31.01 -6.84
CA ALA A 255 9.80 32.35 -7.18
C ALA A 255 8.58 32.76 -6.34
N VAL A 256 7.84 31.82 -5.74
CA VAL A 256 6.65 32.15 -4.96
C VAL A 256 6.33 30.97 -4.01
N PRO A 257 5.98 31.16 -2.72
CA PRO A 257 5.00 30.25 -2.13
C PRO A 257 3.79 30.23 -3.08
N PRO A 258 3.08 29.12 -3.33
CA PRO A 258 1.93 29.15 -4.21
C PRO A 258 0.89 30.14 -3.65
N GLY A 259 0.87 31.35 -4.20
CA GLY A 259 0.15 32.50 -3.66
C GLY A 259 1.03 33.72 -3.40
N ASN A 260 1.37 34.43 -4.47
CA ASN A 260 0.95 35.83 -4.61
C ASN A 260 -0.06 35.88 -5.75
#